data_AF-A0AAV8ZNT6-F1
#
_entry.id   AF-A0AAV8ZNT6-F1
#
_cell.length_a   1.000
_cell.length_b   1.000
_cell.length_c   1.000
_cell.angle_alpha   90.00
_cell.angle_beta   90.00
_cell.angle_gamma   90.00
#
_symmetry.space_group_name_H-M   'P 1'
#
loop_
_entity.id
_entity.type
_entity.pdbx_description
1 polymer ?
#
loop_
_entity_poly.entity_id
_entity_poly.type
_entity_poly.pdbx_seq_one_letter_code
_entity_poly.pdbx_strand_id
1 'polypeptide(L)' 'METLPDALANGCTKCNPKQKDTAEKVMKHLQSKRARDWERLTKKYDPQGLFKQRYEQHLSKTA' A
#
# COMPACT_ATOMS: atom_id res chain seq x y z
N MET A 1 6.20 16.41 -0.71
CA MET A 1 5.30 15.50 0.05
C MET A 1 4.61 14.60 -0.97
N GLU A 2 5.20 13.46 -1.30
CA GLU A 2 4.44 12.44 -2.04
C GLU A 2 3.51 11.75 -1.06
N THR A 3 2.23 11.72 -1.43
CA THR A 3 1.13 11.32 -0.56
C THR A 3 0.77 9.86 -0.81
N LEU A 4 0.14 9.23 0.19
CA LEU A 4 -0.38 7.85 0.11
C LEU A 4 -1.14 7.52 -1.20
N PRO A 5 -1.91 8.45 -1.83
CA PRO A 5 -2.55 8.22 -3.12
C PRO A 5 -1.59 7.93 -4.28
N ASP A 6 -0.44 8.62 -4.37
CA ASP A 6 0.54 8.37 -5.43
C ASP A 6 1.29 7.04 -5.19
N ALA A 7 1.51 6.70 -3.92
CA ALA A 7 2.03 5.40 -3.52
C ALA A 7 1.15 4.26 -4.03
N LEU A 8 -0.17 4.42 -3.86
CA LEU A 8 -1.19 3.45 -4.22
C LEU A 8 -1.41 3.38 -5.74
N ALA A 9 -1.48 4.53 -6.41
CA ALA A 9 -1.76 4.58 -7.85
C ALA A 9 -0.53 4.24 -8.71
N ASN A 10 0.65 4.76 -8.37
CA ASN A 10 1.84 4.71 -9.23
C ASN A 10 2.97 3.86 -8.64
N GLY A 11 2.85 3.36 -7.40
CA GLY A 11 3.88 2.53 -6.75
C GLY A 11 4.99 3.33 -6.11
N CYS A 12 4.74 4.61 -5.79
CA CYS A 12 5.63 5.37 -4.93
C CYS A 12 7.06 5.47 -5.53
N THR A 13 7.18 5.83 -6.81
CA THR A 13 8.47 5.85 -7.52
C THR A 13 9.46 6.86 -6.92
N LYS A 14 8.99 7.93 -6.25
CA LYS A 14 9.86 8.87 -5.52
C LYS A 14 9.83 8.69 -4.00
N CYS A 15 9.22 7.62 -3.51
CA CYS A 15 9.23 7.31 -2.08
C CYS A 15 10.51 6.62 -1.66
N ASN A 16 11.02 7.04 -0.51
CA ASN A 16 12.21 6.43 0.07
C ASN A 16 11.88 5.04 0.67
N PRO A 17 12.89 4.18 0.87
CA PRO A 17 12.69 2.82 1.39
C PRO A 17 11.93 2.79 2.73
N LYS A 18 12.15 3.79 3.59
CA LYS A 18 11.51 3.90 4.90
C LYS A 18 10.01 4.19 4.78
N GLN A 19 9.60 4.99 3.81
CA GLN A 19 8.20 5.28 3.52
C GLN A 19 7.47 4.04 2.98
N LYS A 20 8.15 3.25 2.13
CA LYS A 20 7.60 1.97 1.65
C LYS A 20 7.36 1.01 2.81
N ASP A 21 8.37 0.76 3.64
CA ASP A 21 8.25 -0.12 4.82
C ASP A 21 7.17 0.36 5.82
N THR A 22 7.06 1.67 6.01
CA THR A 22 6.02 2.25 6.88
C THR A 22 4.62 2.08 6.28
N ALA A 23 4.47 2.35 4.97
CA ALA A 23 3.20 2.16 4.27
C ALA A 23 2.75 0.70 4.34
N GLU A 24 3.66 -0.25 4.17
CA GLU A 24 3.40 -1.69 4.29
C GLU A 24 2.88 -2.08 5.68
N LYS A 25 3.53 -1.61 6.76
CA LYS A 25 3.07 -1.84 8.13
C LYS A 25 1.66 -1.29 8.36
N VAL A 26 1.39 -0.09 7.86
CA VAL A 26 0.06 0.53 7.95
C VAL A 26 -0.97 -0.29 7.17
N MET A 27 -0.67 -0.73 5.95
CA MET A 27 -1.59 -1.52 5.14
C MET A 27 -1.90 -2.88 5.77
N LYS A 28 -0.89 -3.58 6.31
CA LYS A 28 -1.10 -4.84 7.04
C LYS A 28 -1.98 -4.64 8.27
N HIS A 29 -1.78 -3.53 9.00
CA HIS A 29 -2.63 -3.18 10.13
C HIS A 29 -4.06 -2.87 9.67
N LEU A 30 -4.24 -2.09 8.60
CA LEU A 30 -5.55 -1.77 8.05
C LEU A 30 -6.28 -3.02 7.54
N GLN A 31 -5.62 -3.92 6.81
CA GLN A 31 -6.24 -5.19 6.38
C GLN A 31 -6.67 -6.06 7.56
N SER A 32 -5.81 -6.25 8.55
CA SER A 32 -6.06 -7.21 9.63
C SER A 32 -6.96 -6.67 10.75
N LYS A 33 -6.87 -5.37 11.05
CA LYS A 33 -7.58 -4.74 12.17
C LYS A 33 -8.70 -3.80 11.74
N ARG A 34 -8.70 -3.31 10.50
CA ARG A 34 -9.64 -2.30 9.99
C ARG A 34 -10.07 -2.55 8.54
N ALA A 35 -10.53 -3.76 8.23
CA ALA A 35 -10.87 -4.19 6.88
C ALA A 35 -11.84 -3.24 6.13
N ARG A 36 -12.78 -2.61 6.85
CA ARG A 36 -13.72 -1.63 6.28
C ARG A 36 -13.02 -0.33 5.85
N ASP A 37 -12.05 0.15 6.65
CA ASP A 37 -11.25 1.31 6.27
C ASP A 37 -10.33 0.97 5.10
N TRP A 38 -9.78 -0.24 5.11
CA TRP A 38 -8.98 -0.77 4.00
C TRP A 38 -9.76 -0.80 2.68
N GLU A 39 -10.96 -1.37 2.65
CA GLU A 39 -11.83 -1.38 1.46
C GLU A 39 -12.12 0.03 0.94
N ARG A 40 -12.43 0.96 1.83
CA ARG A 40 -12.74 2.34 1.43
C ARG A 40 -11.51 3.06 0.88
N LEU A 41 -10.33 2.78 1.45
CA LEU A 41 -9.06 3.33 1.01
C LEU A 41 -8.67 2.79 -0.38
N THR A 42 -8.73 1.47 -0.57
CA THR A 42 -8.40 0.83 -1.87
C THR A 42 -9.42 1.22 -2.93
N LYS A 43 -10.72 1.22 -2.63
CA LYS A 43 -11.73 1.66 -3.61
C LYS A 43 -11.54 3.10 -4.06
N LYS A 44 -10.99 3.97 -3.20
CA LYS A 44 -10.76 5.39 -3.53
C LYS A 44 -9.43 5.63 -4.25
N TYR A 45 -8.36 4.94 -3.87
CA TYR A 45 -6.99 5.27 -4.29
C TYR A 45 -6.25 4.13 -5.01
N ASP A 46 -6.72 2.89 -4.89
CA ASP A 46 -6.21 1.71 -5.61
C ASP A 46 -7.38 0.87 -6.19
N PRO A 47 -8.22 1.45 -7.06
CA PRO A 47 -9.37 0.73 -7.62
C PRO A 47 -8.96 -0.45 -8.51
N GLN A 48 -7.71 -0.44 -9.01
CA GLN A 48 -7.15 -1.50 -9.85
C GLN A 48 -6.46 -2.61 -9.04
N GLY A 49 -6.26 -2.42 -7.72
CA GLY A 49 -5.57 -3.39 -6.87
C GLY A 49 -4.07 -3.54 -7.18
N LEU A 50 -3.47 -2.56 -7.88
CA LEU A 50 -2.07 -2.59 -8.32
C LEU A 50 -1.12 -2.53 -7.12
N PHE A 51 -1.46 -1.75 -6.10
CA PHE A 51 -0.65 -1.69 -4.89
C PHE A 51 -0.69 -3.01 -4.14
N LYS A 52 -1.88 -3.63 -4.02
CA LYS A 52 -2.02 -4.93 -3.37
C LYS A 52 -1.16 -6.00 -4.07
N GLN A 53 -1.19 -6.04 -5.40
CA GLN A 53 -0.41 -6.99 -6.18
C GLN A 53 1.11 -6.75 -6.04
N ARG A 54 1.55 -5.49 -6.09
CA ARG A 54 2.96 -5.12 -5.85
C ARG A 54 3.42 -5.44 -4.43
N TYR A 55 2.54 -5.24 -3.45
CA TYR A 55 2.79 -5.56 -2.05
C TYR A 55 2.97 -7.06 -1.84
N GLU A 56 2.07 -7.88 -2.42
CA GLU A 56 2.20 -9.35 -2.38
C GLU A 56 3.52 -9.81 -3.01
N GLN A 57 3.94 -9.20 -4.12
CA GLN A 57 5.25 -9.45 -4.75
C GLN A 57 6.45 -8.98 -3.91
N HIS A 58 6.30 -7.91 -3.11
CA HIS A 58 7.38 -7.43 -2.25
C HIS A 58 7.54 -8.30 -1.00
N LEU A 59 6.43 -8.73 -0.41
CA LEU A 59 6.41 -9.69 0.69
C LEU A 59 7.01 -11.04 0.29
N SER A 60 6.70 -11.54 -0.91
CA SER A 60 7.26 -12.82 -1.39
C SER A 60 8.78 -12.76 -1.59
N LYS A 61 9.37 -11.57 -1.72
CA LYS A 61 10.82 -11.38 -1.87
C LYS A 61 11.56 -11.20 -0.53
N THR A 62 10.84 -11.07 0.58
CA THR A 62 11.44 -10.87 1.91
C THR A 62 11.30 -12.12 2.79
N ALA A 63 10.98 -13.26 2.18
CA ALA A 63 10.98 -14.58 2.81
C ALA A 63 12.33 -15.28 2.60
#